data_AF-S4MAG4-F1
#
_entry.id   AF-S4MAG4-F1
#
_cell.length_a   1.000
_cell.length_b   1.000
_cell.length_c   1.000
_cell.angle_alpha   90.00
_cell.angle_beta   90.00
_cell.angle_gamma   90.00
#
_symmetry.space_group_name_H-M   'P 1'
#
loop_
_entity.id
_entity.type
_entity.pdbx_description
1 polymer ?
#
loop_
_entity_poly.entity_id
_entity_poly.type
_entity_poly.pdbx_seq_one_letter_code
_entity_poly.pdbx_strand_id
1 'polypeptide(L)'
;MEEANEVVAPRIGLPLLPVVEWPDVGAGEGPRGLHWKTRPLVEWADGRPFIWVDDEISGMDRQWVAAGHPGPSLLHRVDPVKGLTDADFSILATWLCTAL
;
A
#
# COMPACT_ATOMS: atom_id res chain seq x y z
N MET A 1 10.28 -11.95 -3.54
CA MET A 1 10.74 -11.72 -4.95
C MET A 1 11.01 -10.23 -5.11
N GLU A 2 12.17 -9.81 -5.61
CA GLU A 2 12.61 -8.40 -5.59
C GLU A 2 12.59 -7.71 -6.98
N GLU A 3 11.73 -8.16 -7.90
CA GLU A 3 11.71 -7.67 -9.29
C GLU A 3 11.59 -6.14 -9.41
N ALA A 4 10.87 -5.48 -8.51
CA ALA A 4 10.77 -4.02 -8.50
C ALA A 4 12.14 -3.34 -8.24
N ASN A 5 12.96 -3.91 -7.36
CA ASN A 5 14.32 -3.43 -7.10
C ASN A 5 15.25 -3.69 -8.31
N GLU A 6 15.04 -4.77 -9.05
CA GLU A 6 15.86 -5.14 -10.20
C GLU A 6 15.46 -4.38 -11.49
N VAL A 7 14.17 -4.16 -11.70
CA VAL A 7 13.61 -3.62 -12.94
C VAL A 7 13.18 -2.16 -12.79
N VAL A 8 12.49 -1.78 -11.72
CA VAL A 8 11.92 -0.43 -11.60
C VAL A 8 12.92 0.54 -10.99
N ALA A 9 13.48 0.22 -9.82
CA ALA A 9 14.30 1.14 -9.03
C ALA A 9 15.44 1.82 -9.82
N PRO A 10 16.26 1.11 -10.62
CA PRO A 10 17.37 1.73 -11.36
C PRO A 10 16.93 2.73 -12.43
N ARG A 11 15.71 2.59 -12.96
CA ARG A 11 15.18 3.43 -14.04
C ARG A 11 14.69 4.79 -13.53
N ILE A 12 14.32 4.85 -12.25
CA ILE A 12 13.82 6.05 -11.58
C ILE A 12 14.74 6.55 -10.47
N GLY A 13 15.95 5.99 -10.38
CA GLY A 13 16.98 6.44 -9.43
C GLY A 13 16.69 6.11 -7.97
N LEU A 14 15.85 5.12 -7.70
CA LEU A 14 15.60 4.65 -6.34
C LEU A 14 16.72 3.72 -5.85
N PRO A 15 17.05 3.74 -4.55
CA PRO A 15 17.95 2.75 -3.96
C PRO A 15 17.26 1.39 -3.86
N LEU A 16 18.01 0.38 -3.40
CA LEU A 16 17.41 -0.88 -2.96
C LEU A 16 16.44 -0.61 -1.80
N LEU A 17 15.16 -0.97 -1.98
CA LEU A 17 14.13 -0.76 -0.98
C LEU A 17 13.83 -2.05 -0.20
N PRO A 18 13.45 -1.95 1.09
CA PRO A 18 12.94 -3.10 1.85
C PRO A 18 11.74 -3.73 1.15
N VAL A 19 11.72 -5.06 1.11
CA VAL A 19 10.63 -5.84 0.51
C VAL A 19 9.77 -6.45 1.60
N VAL A 20 8.45 -6.29 1.47
CA VAL A 20 7.48 -7.01 2.31
C VAL A 20 7.29 -8.39 1.69
N GLU A 21 7.83 -9.41 2.33
CA GLU A 21 7.60 -10.80 1.93
C GLU A 21 6.21 -11.24 2.41
N TRP A 22 5.42 -11.77 1.48
CA TRP A 22 4.07 -12.22 1.77
C TRP A 22 4.11 -13.64 2.34
N PRO A 23 3.30 -13.95 3.37
CA PRO A 23 3.21 -15.32 3.84
C PRO A 23 2.49 -16.19 2.78
N ASP A 24 2.93 -17.44 2.63
CA ASP A 24 2.36 -18.43 1.69
C ASP A 24 0.89 -18.80 1.96
N VAL A 25 0.29 -18.27 3.02
CA VAL A 25 -1.11 -18.53 3.37
C VAL A 25 -2.04 -17.81 2.39
N GLY A 26 -2.88 -18.60 1.72
CA GLY A 26 -3.55 -18.22 0.49
C GLY A 26 -4.36 -16.93 0.55
N ALA A 27 -4.33 -16.21 -0.57
CA ALA A 27 -5.08 -15.01 -0.93
C ALA A 27 -6.63 -15.10 -0.78
N GLY A 28 -7.16 -16.16 -0.17
CA GLY A 28 -8.59 -16.46 -0.03
C GLY A 28 -9.14 -16.38 1.40
N GLU A 29 -8.31 -16.19 2.42
CA GLU A 29 -8.79 -16.06 3.81
C GLU A 29 -9.15 -14.61 4.15
N GLY A 30 -10.35 -14.19 3.74
CA GLY A 30 -10.88 -12.86 4.07
C GLY A 30 -12.33 -12.66 3.63
N PRO A 31 -13.00 -11.61 4.11
CA PRO A 31 -14.30 -11.21 3.59
C PRO A 31 -14.26 -11.02 2.07
N ARG A 32 -15.37 -11.32 1.40
CA ARG A 32 -15.47 -11.13 -0.05
C ARG A 32 -15.14 -9.68 -0.43
N GLY A 33 -14.23 -9.54 -1.39
CA GLY A 33 -13.79 -8.23 -1.89
C GLY A 33 -12.64 -7.60 -1.09
N LEU A 34 -12.16 -8.25 -0.02
CA LEU A 34 -10.90 -7.86 0.61
C LEU A 34 -9.73 -8.24 -0.30
N HIS A 35 -8.87 -7.29 -0.60
CA HIS A 35 -7.66 -7.51 -1.36
C HIS A 35 -6.66 -8.35 -0.55
N TRP A 36 -6.00 -9.29 -1.20
CA TRP A 36 -5.15 -10.29 -0.54
C TRP A 36 -3.94 -9.68 0.19
N LYS A 37 -3.43 -8.52 -0.27
CA LYS A 37 -2.37 -7.77 0.41
C LYS A 37 -2.83 -7.04 1.68
N THR A 38 -4.13 -6.78 1.84
CA THR A 38 -4.63 -5.86 2.86
C THR A 38 -4.30 -6.32 4.27
N ARG A 39 -4.60 -7.58 4.59
CA ARG A 39 -4.31 -8.14 5.92
C ARG A 39 -2.80 -8.22 6.20
N PRO A 40 -1.96 -8.82 5.32
CA PRO A 40 -0.51 -8.82 5.52
C PRO A 40 0.11 -7.42 5.67
N LEU A 41 -0.37 -6.43 4.91
CA LEU A 41 0.12 -5.05 5.03
C LEU A 41 -0.21 -4.43 6.40
N VAL A 42 -1.42 -4.63 6.91
CA VAL A 42 -1.82 -4.14 8.24
C VAL A 42 -1.01 -4.81 9.33
N GLU A 43 -0.82 -6.13 9.24
CA GLU A 43 -0.02 -6.90 10.18
C GLU A 43 1.46 -6.46 10.15
N TRP A 44 2.03 -6.26 8.95
CA TRP A 44 3.41 -5.79 8.79
C TRP A 44 3.60 -4.35 9.27
N ALA A 45 2.60 -3.49 9.09
CA ALA A 45 2.64 -2.12 9.59
C ALA A 45 2.69 -2.10 11.13
N ASP A 46 2.07 -3.06 11.82
CA ASP A 46 2.10 -3.23 13.28
C ASP A 46 1.80 -1.92 14.04
N GLY A 47 0.72 -1.25 13.63
CA GLY A 47 0.29 0.04 14.20
C GLY A 47 1.11 1.26 13.78
N ARG A 48 2.20 1.10 13.03
CA ARG A 48 2.96 2.24 12.46
C ARG A 48 2.15 2.92 11.36
N PRO A 49 2.24 4.26 11.25
CA PRO A 49 1.60 4.97 10.14
C PRO A 49 2.09 4.45 8.79
N PHE A 50 1.18 4.29 7.82
CA PHE A 50 1.57 3.87 6.47
C PHE A 50 0.67 4.46 5.38
N ILE A 51 1.25 4.57 4.18
CA ILE A 51 0.53 4.85 2.94
C ILE A 51 0.62 3.59 2.08
N TRP A 52 -0.52 3.10 1.59
CA TRP A 52 -0.58 2.06 0.57
C TRP A 52 -1.09 2.66 -0.73
N VAL A 53 -0.27 2.57 -1.77
CA VAL A 53 -0.55 3.04 -3.13
C VAL A 53 -0.68 1.84 -4.05
N ASP A 54 -1.87 1.61 -4.62
CA ASP A 54 -2.17 0.46 -5.47
C ASP A 54 -3.46 0.71 -6.27
N ASP A 55 -3.56 0.22 -7.50
CA ASP A 55 -4.70 0.43 -8.39
C ASP A 55 -5.90 -0.49 -8.10
N GLU A 56 -5.68 -1.57 -7.37
CA GLU A 56 -6.69 -2.58 -7.03
C GLU A 56 -7.38 -2.32 -5.68
N ILE A 57 -7.01 -1.25 -4.96
CA ILE A 57 -7.64 -0.86 -3.69
C ILE A 57 -9.15 -0.71 -3.84
N SER A 58 -9.89 -1.43 -3.00
CA SER A 58 -11.34 -1.42 -2.95
C SER A 58 -11.90 -0.68 -1.73
N GLY A 59 -13.23 -0.50 -1.70
CA GLY A 59 -13.92 0.02 -0.53
C GLY A 59 -13.91 -0.94 0.67
N MET A 60 -13.75 -2.26 0.44
CA MET A 60 -13.62 -3.24 1.52
C MET A 60 -12.28 -3.08 2.23
N ASP A 61 -11.21 -2.83 1.48
CA ASP A 61 -9.87 -2.63 2.06
C ASP A 61 -9.83 -1.43 2.99
N ARG A 62 -10.45 -0.32 2.57
CA ARG A 62 -10.56 0.89 3.40
C ARG A 62 -11.31 0.63 4.71
N GLN A 63 -12.42 -0.12 4.66
CA GLN A 63 -13.18 -0.48 5.85
C GLN A 63 -12.39 -1.41 6.78
N TRP A 64 -11.71 -2.40 6.22
CA TRP A 64 -10.87 -3.33 6.97
C TRP A 64 -9.75 -2.61 7.71
N VAL A 65 -8.98 -1.77 7.00
CA VAL A 65 -7.88 -1.02 7.61
C VAL A 65 -8.40 -0.05 8.67
N ALA A 66 -9.47 0.68 8.40
CA ALA A 66 -10.06 1.60 9.37
C ALA A 66 -10.56 0.91 10.65
N ALA A 67 -11.02 -0.34 10.55
CA ALA A 67 -11.47 -1.12 11.70
C ALA A 67 -10.33 -1.80 12.47
N GLY A 68 -9.24 -2.19 11.79
CA GLY A 68 -8.22 -3.07 12.32
C GLY A 68 -6.85 -2.44 12.58
N HIS A 69 -6.54 -1.27 12.01
CA HIS A 69 -5.24 -0.62 12.15
C HIS A 69 -5.35 0.62 13.06
N PRO A 70 -4.71 0.64 14.24
CA PRO A 70 -4.85 1.73 15.20
C PRO A 70 -4.10 3.01 14.80
N GLY A 71 -3.12 2.91 13.89
CA GLY A 71 -2.32 4.02 13.41
C GLY A 71 -2.98 4.81 12.28
N PRO A 72 -2.47 6.02 11.96
CA PRO A 72 -2.85 6.74 10.76
C PRO A 72 -2.53 5.92 9.51
N SER A 73 -3.51 5.76 8.61
CA SER A 73 -3.31 5.07 7.34
C SER A 73 -3.95 5.81 6.18
N LEU A 74 -3.30 5.75 5.02
CA LEU A 74 -3.83 6.26 3.75
C LEU A 74 -3.82 5.15 2.71
N LEU A 75 -5.00 4.84 2.16
CA LEU A 75 -5.15 3.93 1.03
C LEU A 75 -5.45 4.72 -0.25
N HIS A 76 -4.40 5.01 -0.99
CA HIS A 76 -4.42 5.85 -2.18
C HIS A 76 -4.51 5.02 -3.45
N ARG A 77 -5.69 5.04 -4.09
CA ARG A 77 -5.91 4.30 -5.33
C ARG A 77 -5.42 5.09 -6.53
N VAL A 78 -4.61 4.48 -7.38
CA VAL A 78 -4.07 5.11 -8.61
C VAL A 78 -4.70 4.51 -9.87
N ASP A 79 -4.65 5.26 -10.97
CA ASP A 79 -5.06 4.79 -12.29
C ASP A 79 -3.93 3.96 -12.91
N PRO A 80 -4.13 2.68 -13.24
CA PRO A 80 -3.04 1.82 -13.73
C PRO A 80 -2.54 2.21 -15.12
N VAL A 81 -3.33 2.95 -15.90
CA VAL A 81 -2.95 3.41 -17.25
C VAL A 81 -2.06 4.65 -17.16
N LYS A 82 -2.32 5.52 -16.17
CA LYS A 82 -1.59 6.78 -16.01
C LYS A 82 -0.42 6.66 -15.04
N GLY A 83 -0.47 5.71 -14.12
CA GLY A 83 0.45 5.61 -13.01
C GLY A 83 0.32 6.79 -12.04
N LEU A 84 1.39 7.03 -11.27
CA LEU A 84 1.47 8.14 -10.33
C LEU A 84 1.66 9.48 -11.06
N THR A 85 0.87 10.46 -10.67
CA THR A 85 0.90 11.83 -11.18
C THR A 85 1.27 12.83 -10.09
N ASP A 86 1.55 14.08 -10.48
CA ASP A 86 1.83 15.17 -9.53
C ASP A 86 0.66 15.40 -8.54
N ALA A 87 -0.58 15.15 -8.97
CA ALA A 87 -1.75 15.24 -8.11
C ALA A 87 -1.73 14.16 -7.02
N ASP A 88 -1.31 12.94 -7.37
CA ASP A 88 -1.15 11.85 -6.40
C ASP A 88 -0.07 12.20 -5.39
N PHE A 89 1.10 12.65 -5.85
CA PHE A 89 2.18 13.07 -4.95
C PHE A 89 1.77 14.23 -4.03
N SER A 90 0.93 15.15 -4.51
CA SER A 90 0.40 16.25 -3.69
C SER A 90 -0.49 15.74 -2.55
N ILE A 91 -1.31 14.72 -2.81
CA ILE A 91 -2.13 14.06 -1.79
C ILE A 91 -1.24 13.37 -0.75
N LEU A 92 -0.23 12.61 -1.20
CA LEU A 92 0.69 11.90 -0.31
C LEU A 92 1.48 12.89 0.57
N ALA A 93 2.00 13.96 -0.01
CA ALA A 93 2.74 15.00 0.71
C ALA A 93 1.86 15.71 1.74
N THR A 94 0.62 16.05 1.37
CA THR A 94 -0.33 16.67 2.31
C THR A 94 -0.59 15.74 3.49
N TRP A 95 -0.83 14.46 3.23
CA TRP A 95 -1.05 13.49 4.30
C TRP A 95 0.15 13.39 5.25
N LEU A 96 1.37 13.34 4.71
CA LEU A 96 2.60 13.30 5.51
C LEU A 96 2.77 14.52 6.43
N CYS A 97 2.25 15.68 6.03
CA CYS A 97 2.30 16.89 6.85
C CYS A 97 1.18 16.98 7.91
N THR A 98 0.09 16.20 7.77
CA THR A 98 -1.11 16.33 8.62
C THR A 98 -1.39 15.13 9.51
N ALA A 99 -0.85 13.94 9.17
CA ALA A 99 -1.20 12.67 9.81
C ALA A 99 -0.06 12.09 10.68
N LEU A 100 1.11 12.73 10.67
CA LEU A 100 2.28 12.41 11.52
C LEU A 100 2.49 13.53 12.54
#